data_AF-A0A6C0J142-F1
#
_entry.id   AF-A0A6C0J142-F1
#
_cell.length_a   1.000
_cell.length_b   1.000
_cell.length_c   1.000
_cell.angle_alpha   90.00
_cell.angle_beta   90.00
_cell.angle_gamma   90.00
#
_symmetry.space_group_name_H-M   'P 1'
#
loop_
_entity.id
_entity.type
_entity.pdbx_description
1 polymer ?
#
loop_
_entity_poly.entity_id
_entity_poly.type
_entity_poly.pdbx_seq_one_letter_code
_entity_poly.pdbx_strand_id
1 'polypeptide(L)'
;MKECRLIIPQPISRIAFYSTPCIIQCIYVSYSNEYTFLTIGLSCLFGSSILFWNNIQNKTIYNIDRTLAVSVLSIKSYIAYNDFSIQGAKIWYTSLLVSAIAYILSLYLFQINKHCIEPDKSQIMKQAVYYHMFFIHFLPTTTFSLCVLRYLPIIEDK
;
A
#
# COMPACT_ATOMS: atom_id res chain seq x y z
N MET A 1 -6.46 -24.78 5.77
CA MET A 1 -7.64 -23.97 5.32
C MET A 1 -7.47 -23.60 3.86
N LYS A 2 -8.40 -23.97 2.97
CA LYS A 2 -8.44 -23.46 1.59
C LYS A 2 -8.88 -22.00 1.63
N GLU A 3 -7.95 -21.04 1.45
CA GLU A 3 -8.31 -19.65 1.18
C GLU A 3 -9.17 -19.62 -0.09
N CYS A 4 -10.50 -19.46 0.08
CA CYS A 4 -11.39 -19.11 -1.03
C CYS A 4 -11.12 -17.64 -1.38
N ARG A 5 -10.08 -17.39 -2.19
CA ARG A 5 -9.84 -16.07 -2.74
C ARG A 5 -10.93 -15.74 -3.74
N LEU A 6 -11.54 -14.59 -3.55
CA LEU A 6 -12.47 -14.02 -4.52
C LEU A 6 -11.60 -13.56 -5.70
N ILE A 7 -11.63 -14.30 -6.81
CA ILE A 7 -10.86 -13.96 -8.00
C ILE A 7 -11.54 -12.74 -8.63
N ILE A 8 -10.90 -11.58 -8.50
CA ILE A 8 -11.38 -10.33 -9.10
C ILE A 8 -11.19 -10.45 -10.62
N PRO A 9 -12.22 -10.14 -11.43
CA PRO A 9 -12.09 -10.10 -12.88
C PRO A 9 -10.98 -9.15 -13.31
N GLN A 10 -10.19 -9.58 -14.30
CA GLN A 10 -9.05 -8.84 -14.83
C GLN A 10 -9.36 -7.38 -15.24
N PRO A 11 -10.54 -7.04 -15.80
CA PRO A 11 -10.85 -5.64 -16.10
C PRO A 11 -10.97 -4.76 -14.85
N ILE A 12 -11.46 -5.31 -13.75
CA ILE A 12 -11.63 -4.60 -12.47
C ILE A 12 -10.29 -4.48 -11.75
N SER A 13 -9.45 -5.52 -11.85
CA SER A 13 -8.13 -5.52 -11.23
C SER A 13 -7.20 -4.45 -11.79
N ARG A 14 -7.29 -4.18 -13.10
CA ARG A 14 -6.47 -3.16 -13.77
C ARG A 14 -6.74 -1.73 -13.30
N ILE A 15 -7.87 -1.48 -12.61
CA ILE A 15 -8.11 -0.18 -11.95
C ILE A 15 -7.01 0.11 -10.92
N ALA A 16 -6.42 -0.93 -10.30
CA ALA A 16 -5.29 -0.78 -9.39
C ALA A 16 -4.10 -0.05 -10.01
N PHE A 17 -3.92 -0.07 -11.34
CA PHE A 17 -2.83 0.65 -11.98
C PHE A 17 -2.89 2.17 -11.79
N TYR A 18 -4.05 2.74 -11.47
CA TYR A 18 -4.14 4.16 -11.13
C TYR A 18 -3.40 4.54 -9.82
N SER A 19 -3.00 3.58 -8.98
CA SER A 19 -2.13 3.86 -7.82
C SER A 19 -0.65 3.99 -8.19
N THR A 20 -0.26 3.60 -9.42
CA THR A 20 1.13 3.61 -9.92
C THR A 20 1.82 4.97 -9.76
N PRO A 21 1.22 6.11 -10.16
CA PRO A 21 1.87 7.41 -10.01
C PRO A 21 2.27 7.74 -8.56
N CYS A 22 1.50 7.27 -7.57
CA CYS A 22 1.77 7.53 -6.16
C CYS A 22 2.98 6.73 -5.65
N ILE A 23 3.12 5.49 -6.14
CA ILE A 23 4.30 4.67 -5.85
C ILE A 23 5.54 5.31 -6.48
N ILE A 24 5.46 5.75 -7.74
CA ILE A 24 6.56 6.42 -8.44
C ILE A 24 6.96 7.71 -7.72
N GLN A 25 6.00 8.53 -7.30
CA GLN A 25 6.26 9.72 -6.50
C GLN A 25 7.01 9.37 -5.21
N CYS A 26 6.58 8.33 -4.50
CA CYS A 26 7.23 7.89 -3.27
C CYS A 26 8.64 7.35 -3.52
N ILE A 27 8.88 6.67 -4.65
CA ILE A 27 10.22 6.23 -5.09
C ILE A 27 11.13 7.45 -5.29
N TYR A 28 10.65 8.47 -6.02
CA TYR A 28 11.42 9.68 -6.28
C TYR A 28 11.78 10.42 -4.99
N VAL A 29 10.82 10.59 -4.06
CA VAL A 29 11.07 11.23 -2.76
C VAL A 29 12.07 10.43 -1.94
N SER A 30 11.95 9.10 -1.93
CA SER A 30 12.89 8.23 -1.19
C SER A 30 14.31 8.30 -1.76
N TYR A 31 14.43 8.33 -3.09
CA TYR A 31 15.72 8.48 -3.78
C TYR A 31 16.36 9.84 -3.48
N SER A 32 15.57 10.92 -3.55
CA SER A 32 16.05 12.29 -3.32
C SER A 32 16.51 12.55 -1.88
N ASN A 33 16.07 11.72 -0.93
CA ASN A 33 16.45 11.79 0.49
C ASN A 33 17.39 10.64 0.89
N GLU A 34 18.09 10.03 -0.08
CA GLU A 34 19.12 9.01 0.13
C GLU A 34 18.66 7.71 0.84
N TYR A 35 17.35 7.47 0.90
CA TYR A 35 16.77 6.23 1.44
C TYR A 35 16.90 5.07 0.45
N THR A 36 18.14 4.61 0.24
CA THR A 36 18.51 3.62 -0.79
C THR A 36 17.79 2.29 -0.63
N PHE A 37 17.77 1.72 0.58
CA PHE A 37 17.06 0.46 0.86
C PHE A 37 15.55 0.57 0.60
N LEU A 38 14.95 1.71 0.99
CA LEU A 38 13.52 1.96 0.74
C LEU A 38 13.24 2.09 -0.77
N THR A 39 14.12 2.77 -1.50
CA THR A 39 14.00 2.96 -2.96
C THR A 39 14.04 1.62 -3.70
N ILE A 40 14.97 0.73 -3.34
CA ILE A 40 15.05 -0.63 -3.89
C ILE A 40 13.77 -1.41 -3.54
N GLY A 41 13.36 -1.39 -2.26
CA GLY A 41 12.15 -2.08 -1.80
C GLY A 41 10.88 -1.63 -2.54
N LEU A 42 10.71 -0.31 -2.73
CA LEU A 42 9.60 0.27 -3.48
C LEU A 42 9.63 -0.10 -4.96
N SER A 43 10.82 -0.16 -5.58
CA SER A 43 10.98 -0.54 -6.98
C SER A 43 10.62 -2.03 -7.19
N CYS A 44 11.07 -2.90 -6.28
CA CYS A 44 10.68 -4.31 -6.28
C CYS A 44 9.18 -4.49 -6.07
N LEU A 45 8.59 -3.76 -5.10
CA LEU A 45 7.16 -3.76 -4.84
C LEU A 45 6.36 -3.30 -6.05
N PHE A 46 6.83 -2.25 -6.74
CA PHE A 46 6.19 -1.75 -7.95
C PHE A 46 6.14 -2.83 -9.04
N GLY A 47 7.27 -3.50 -9.29
CA GLY A 47 7.34 -4.61 -10.24
C GLY A 47 6.45 -5.79 -9.83
N SER A 48 6.48 -6.20 -8.57
CA SER A 48 5.64 -7.32 -8.08
C SER A 48 4.15 -6.99 -8.17
N SER A 49 3.77 -5.75 -7.89
CA SER A 49 2.38 -5.28 -7.97
C SER A 49 1.90 -5.30 -9.41
N ILE A 50 2.70 -4.84 -10.37
CA ILE A 50 2.33 -4.93 -11.79
C ILE A 50 2.12 -6.38 -12.23
N LEU A 51 3.05 -7.26 -11.86
CA LEU A 51 2.96 -8.69 -12.18
C LEU A 51 1.72 -9.33 -11.54
N PHE A 52 1.41 -8.96 -10.29
CA PHE A 52 0.23 -9.46 -9.58
C PHE A 52 -1.07 -8.99 -10.25
N TRP A 53 -1.21 -7.68 -10.50
CA TRP A 53 -2.41 -7.13 -11.11
C TRP A 53 -2.61 -7.61 -12.55
N ASN A 54 -1.53 -7.97 -13.25
CA ASN A 54 -1.59 -8.59 -14.57
C ASN A 54 -1.92 -10.10 -14.54
N ASN A 55 -1.70 -10.79 -13.42
CA ASN A 55 -2.09 -12.19 -13.24
C ASN A 55 -2.48 -12.49 -11.78
N ILE A 56 -3.71 -12.14 -11.42
CA ILE A 56 -4.25 -12.30 -10.05
C ILE A 56 -4.29 -13.76 -9.59
N GLN A 57 -4.31 -14.72 -10.52
CA GLN A 57 -4.42 -16.14 -10.19
C GLN A 57 -3.10 -16.71 -9.65
N ASN A 58 -1.97 -16.04 -9.89
CA ASN A 58 -0.66 -16.52 -9.45
C ASN A 58 -0.44 -16.28 -7.96
N LYS A 59 -0.60 -17.35 -7.16
CA LYS A 59 -0.42 -17.32 -5.70
C LYS A 59 1.00 -16.96 -5.27
N THR A 60 2.01 -17.36 -6.04
CA THR A 60 3.41 -17.07 -5.73
C THR A 60 3.67 -15.58 -5.83
N ILE A 61 3.23 -14.94 -6.92
CA ILE A 61 3.39 -13.49 -7.12
C ILE A 61 2.62 -12.72 -6.04
N TYR A 62 1.41 -13.15 -5.70
CA TYR A 62 0.64 -12.56 -4.59
C TYR A 62 1.39 -12.59 -3.25
N ASN A 63 2.00 -13.74 -2.90
CA ASN A 63 2.74 -13.86 -1.64
C ASN A 63 4.00 -13.00 -1.65
N ILE A 64 4.71 -12.93 -2.78
CA ILE A 64 5.88 -12.06 -2.95
C ILE A 64 5.48 -10.59 -2.78
N ASP A 65 4.44 -10.15 -3.51
CA ASP A 65 3.94 -8.77 -3.45
C ASP A 65 3.53 -8.37 -2.04
N ARG A 66 2.78 -9.24 -1.36
CA ARG A 66 2.37 -9.03 0.03
C ARG A 66 3.56 -8.92 0.99
N THR A 67 4.56 -9.79 0.86
CA THR A 67 5.76 -9.74 1.69
C THR A 67 6.53 -8.45 1.45
N LEU A 68 6.72 -8.06 0.18
CA LEU A 68 7.38 -6.80 -0.18
C LEU A 68 6.62 -5.59 0.38
N ALA A 69 5.29 -5.59 0.32
CA ALA A 69 4.47 -4.50 0.86
C ALA A 69 4.66 -4.34 2.37
N VAL A 70 4.65 -5.45 3.12
CA VAL A 70 4.91 -5.43 4.57
C VAL A 70 6.33 -4.97 4.86
N SER A 71 7.33 -5.48 4.14
CA SER A 71 8.74 -5.07 4.31
C SER A 71 8.92 -3.57 4.07
N VAL A 72 8.34 -3.02 3.00
CA VAL A 72 8.40 -1.57 2.69
C VAL A 72 7.74 -0.75 3.79
N LEU A 73 6.57 -1.16 4.31
CA LEU A 73 5.91 -0.47 5.43
C LEU A 73 6.75 -0.51 6.71
N SER A 74 7.43 -1.62 6.98
CA SER A 74 8.35 -1.75 8.12
C SER A 74 9.55 -0.81 7.98
N ILE A 75 10.17 -0.76 6.79
CA ILE A 75 11.29 0.17 6.51
C ILE A 75 10.84 1.63 6.68
N LYS A 76 9.67 2.00 6.14
CA LYS A 76 9.11 3.35 6.33
C LYS A 76 8.85 3.66 7.80
N SER A 77 8.36 2.70 8.56
CA SER A 77 8.11 2.86 10.00
C SER A 77 9.38 2.98 10.82
N TYR A 78 10.45 2.31 10.38
CA TYR A 78 11.78 2.48 10.95
C TYR A 78 12.33 3.88 10.67
N ILE A 79 12.23 4.37 9.43
CA ILE A 79 12.63 5.74 9.06
C ILE A 79 11.81 6.75 9.87
N ALA A 80 10.49 6.59 9.95
CA ALA A 80 9.64 7.51 10.70
C ALA A 80 9.95 7.56 12.20
N TYR A 81 10.46 6.48 12.78
CA TYR A 81 10.87 6.43 14.17
C TYR A 81 12.18 7.20 14.43
N ASN A 82 13.16 7.04 13.53
CA ASN A 82 14.50 7.58 13.73
C ASN A 82 14.67 9.00 13.16
N ASP A 83 14.01 9.29 12.04
CA ASP A 83 14.30 10.47 11.23
C ASP A 83 13.18 11.50 11.27
N PHE A 84 11.95 11.17 11.66
CA PHE A 84 10.89 12.20 11.68
C PHE A 84 10.85 12.93 13.02
N SER A 85 10.51 14.21 12.97
CA SER A 85 10.05 14.94 14.14
C SER A 85 8.86 14.23 14.80
N ILE A 86 8.65 14.50 16.10
CA ILE A 86 7.55 13.89 16.88
C ILE A 86 6.19 14.08 16.18
N GLN A 87 5.97 15.23 15.54
CA GLN A 87 4.74 15.51 14.79
C GLN A 87 4.63 14.63 13.54
N GLY A 88 5.71 14.53 12.74
CA GLY A 88 5.74 13.69 11.54
C GLY A 88 5.56 12.20 11.86
N ALA A 89 6.19 11.72 12.93
CA ALA A 89 6.04 10.34 13.41
C ALA A 89 4.58 10.06 13.82
N LYS A 90 3.93 10.97 14.56
CA LYS A 90 2.51 10.84 14.92
C LYS A 90 1.62 10.75 13.68
N ILE A 91 1.80 11.64 12.70
CA ILE A 91 1.03 11.63 11.45
C ILE A 91 1.23 10.30 10.71
N TRP A 92 2.48 9.82 10.61
CA TRP A 92 2.80 8.55 9.99
C TRP A 92 2.06 7.38 10.66
N TYR A 93 2.21 7.21 11.98
CA TYR A 93 1.61 6.08 12.68
C TYR A 93 0.08 6.15 12.73
N THR A 94 -0.51 7.35 12.80
CA THR A 94 -1.96 7.50 12.65
C THR A 94 -2.42 7.06 11.26
N SER A 95 -1.71 7.45 10.19
CA SER A 95 -2.05 7.00 8.84
C SER A 95 -1.92 5.49 8.68
N LEU A 96 -0.88 4.89 9.26
CA LEU A 96 -0.65 3.44 9.23
C LEU A 96 -1.76 2.69 9.98
N LEU A 97 -2.22 3.22 11.11
CA LEU A 97 -3.35 2.68 11.85
C LEU A 97 -4.64 2.72 11.02
N VAL A 98 -4.92 3.84 10.37
CA VAL A 98 -6.09 3.98 9.47
C VAL A 98 -6.02 2.97 8.32
N SER A 99 -4.86 2.82 7.69
CA SER A 99 -4.63 1.81 6.64
C SER A 99 -4.85 0.38 7.15
N ALA A 100 -4.38 0.05 8.35
CA ALA A 100 -4.56 -1.27 8.95
C ALA A 100 -6.04 -1.57 9.26
N ILE A 101 -6.77 -0.60 9.82
CA ILE A 101 -8.21 -0.73 10.08
C ILE A 101 -8.98 -0.91 8.77
N ALA A 102 -8.69 -0.10 7.76
CA ALA A 102 -9.32 -0.20 6.44
C ALA A 102 -9.05 -1.55 5.77
N TYR A 103 -7.84 -2.09 5.91
CA TYR A 103 -7.50 -3.43 5.43
C TYR A 103 -8.35 -4.50 6.12
N ILE A 104 -8.45 -4.48 7.46
CA ILE A 104 -9.23 -5.45 8.23
C ILE A 104 -10.72 -5.36 7.86
N LEU A 105 -11.27 -4.14 7.76
CA LEU A 105 -12.65 -3.92 7.34
C LEU A 105 -12.90 -4.44 5.93
N SER A 106 -11.96 -4.23 5.00
CA SER A 106 -12.08 -4.76 3.64
C SER A 106 -12.15 -6.29 3.64
N LEU A 107 -11.29 -6.96 4.43
CA LEU A 107 -11.31 -8.42 4.58
C LEU A 107 -12.62 -8.92 5.18
N TYR A 108 -13.14 -8.22 6.19
CA TYR A 108 -14.40 -8.57 6.84
C TYR A 108 -15.59 -8.44 5.89
N LEU A 109 -15.69 -7.33 5.15
CA LEU A 109 -16.70 -7.10 4.13
C LEU A 109 -16.63 -8.18 3.03
N PHE A 110 -15.44 -8.61 2.64
CA PHE A 110 -15.26 -9.71 1.68
C PHE A 110 -15.74 -11.06 2.21
N GLN A 111 -15.59 -11.34 3.50
CA GLN A 111 -16.02 -12.60 4.10
C GLN A 111 -17.54 -12.69 4.21
N ILE A 112 -18.21 -11.61 4.60
CA ILE A 112 -19.68 -11.55 4.70
C ILE A 112 -20.34 -11.68 3.33
N ASN A 113 -19.79 -11.01 2.30
CA ASN A 113 -20.37 -10.97 0.96
C ASN A 113 -20.17 -12.26 0.14
N LYS A 114 -19.60 -13.33 0.73
CA LYS A 114 -19.42 -14.63 0.07
C LYS A 114 -20.75 -15.31 -0.32
N HIS A 115 -21.88 -14.81 0.19
CA HIS A 115 -23.23 -15.33 -0.03
C HIS A 115 -24.14 -14.44 -0.92
N CYS A 116 -23.63 -13.38 -1.55
CA CYS A 116 -24.43 -12.44 -2.35
C CYS A 116 -24.61 -12.87 -3.84
N ILE A 117 -25.73 -12.45 -4.44
CA ILE A 117 -26.14 -12.72 -5.84
C ILE A 117 -25.32 -11.87 -6.85
N GLU A 118 -25.19 -12.34 -8.09
CA GLU A 118 -24.23 -11.85 -9.10
C GLU A 118 -24.17 -10.34 -9.46
N PRO A 119 -25.24 -9.51 -9.42
CA PRO A 119 -25.08 -8.10 -9.77
C PRO A 119 -24.38 -7.26 -8.68
N ASP A 120 -24.57 -7.58 -7.39
CA ASP A 120 -23.89 -6.89 -6.27
C ASP A 120 -22.41 -7.22 -6.20
N LYS A 121 -22.04 -8.44 -6.61
CA LYS A 121 -20.68 -8.96 -6.49
C LYS A 121 -19.66 -8.13 -7.28
N SER A 122 -20.03 -7.65 -8.47
CA SER A 122 -19.16 -6.81 -9.31
C SER A 122 -18.92 -5.42 -8.71
N GLN A 123 -19.97 -4.79 -8.14
CA GLN A 123 -19.82 -3.50 -7.46
C GLN A 123 -18.97 -3.62 -6.20
N ILE A 124 -19.20 -4.66 -5.40
CA ILE A 124 -18.41 -4.94 -4.19
C ILE A 124 -16.94 -5.17 -4.54
N MET A 125 -16.64 -5.94 -5.58
CA MET A 125 -15.27 -6.15 -6.06
C MET A 125 -14.61 -4.82 -6.47
N LYS A 126 -15.31 -3.96 -7.21
CA LYS A 126 -14.79 -2.62 -7.60
C LYS A 126 -14.50 -1.77 -6.37
N GLN A 127 -15.47 -1.66 -5.46
CA GLN A 127 -15.30 -0.90 -4.21
C GLN A 127 -14.08 -1.39 -3.45
N ALA A 128 -13.92 -2.71 -3.32
CA ALA A 128 -12.79 -3.23 -2.57
C ALA A 128 -11.43 -3.00 -3.24
N VAL A 129 -11.35 -3.02 -4.58
CA VAL A 129 -10.15 -2.55 -5.30
C VAL A 129 -9.88 -1.08 -5.00
N TYR A 130 -10.90 -0.23 -5.00
CA TYR A 130 -10.76 1.18 -4.63
C TYR A 130 -10.29 1.37 -3.17
N TYR A 131 -10.89 0.66 -2.21
CA TYR A 131 -10.45 0.68 -0.81
C TYR A 131 -8.99 0.25 -0.69
N HIS A 132 -8.59 -0.82 -1.38
CA HIS A 132 -7.21 -1.27 -1.39
C HIS A 132 -6.27 -0.22 -1.97
N MET A 133 -6.61 0.35 -3.13
CA MET A 133 -5.79 1.42 -3.74
C MET A 133 -5.67 2.63 -2.83
N PHE A 134 -6.77 3.11 -2.26
CA PHE A 134 -6.75 4.32 -1.47
C PHE A 134 -6.03 4.12 -0.14
N PHE A 135 -6.40 3.10 0.63
CA PHE A 135 -5.89 2.93 1.98
C PHE A 135 -4.57 2.18 2.06
N ILE A 136 -4.24 1.33 1.08
CA ILE A 136 -3.02 0.51 1.11
C ILE A 136 -1.92 1.08 0.21
N HIS A 137 -2.27 1.74 -0.90
CA HIS A 137 -1.29 2.33 -1.79
C HIS A 137 -1.19 3.85 -1.55
N PHE A 138 -2.26 4.59 -1.83
CA PHE A 138 -2.26 6.05 -1.85
C PHE A 138 -1.93 6.67 -0.49
N LEU A 139 -2.69 6.33 0.55
CA LEU A 139 -2.55 6.93 1.88
C LEU A 139 -1.13 6.75 2.47
N PRO A 140 -0.55 5.53 2.55
CA PRO A 140 0.78 5.36 3.14
C PRO A 140 1.93 5.83 2.24
N THR A 141 1.77 5.89 0.91
CA THR A 141 2.81 6.46 0.03
C THR A 141 2.83 7.98 0.08
N THR A 142 1.66 8.60 0.03
CA THR A 142 1.51 10.05 0.08
C THR A 142 1.86 10.60 1.45
N THR A 143 1.36 9.98 2.53
CA THR A 143 1.65 10.43 3.90
C THR A 143 3.14 10.33 4.20
N PHE A 144 3.79 9.23 3.84
CA PHE A 144 5.23 9.09 4.02
C PHE A 144 5.99 10.19 3.26
N SER A 145 5.66 10.40 2.00
CA SER A 145 6.31 11.43 1.17
C SER A 145 6.13 12.83 1.77
N LEU A 146 4.94 13.15 2.27
CA LEU A 146 4.68 14.41 2.98
C LEU A 146 5.51 14.54 4.27
N CYS A 147 5.61 13.46 5.05
CA CYS A 147 6.42 13.44 6.27
C CYS A 147 7.89 13.68 5.97
N VAL A 148 8.44 13.05 4.93
CA VAL A 148 9.82 13.31 4.48
C VAL A 148 9.99 14.77 4.06
N LEU A 149 9.06 15.33 3.28
CA LEU A 149 9.22 16.70 2.76
C LEU A 149 9.04 17.81 3.80
N ARG A 150 8.32 17.55 4.90
CA ARG A 150 7.87 18.62 5.83
C ARG A 150 8.26 18.40 7.28
N TYR A 151 8.63 17.18 7.66
CA TYR A 151 8.75 16.78 9.06
C TYR A 151 10.04 16.02 9.38
N LEU A 152 11.05 16.08 8.49
CA LEU A 152 12.43 15.75 8.86
C LEU A 152 12.90 16.65 10.00
N PRO A 153 13.88 16.22 10.81
CA PRO A 153 14.37 17.00 11.93
C PRO A 153 15.03 18.23 11.33
N ILE A 154 14.72 19.41 11.85
CA ILE A 154 15.50 20.59 11.53
C ILE A 154 16.88 20.33 12.13
N ILE A 155 17.87 20.04 11.29
CA ILE A 155 19.26 20.13 11.68
C ILE A 155 19.48 21.63 11.86
N GLU A 156 19.40 22.12 13.09
CA GLU A 156 20.01 23.40 13.41
C GLU A 156 21.51 23.20 13.20
N ASP A 157 22.03 23.69 12.09
CA ASP A 157 23.47 23.84 11.88
C ASP A 157 24.01 24.63 13.08
N LYS A 158 24.76 23.95 13.95
CA LYS A 158 25.49 24.56 15.07
C LYS A 158 26.79 25.19 14.58
#